data_AF-A0A6A7MUP6-F1
#
_entry.id   AF-A0A6A7MUP6-F1
#
_cell.length_a   1.000
_cell.length_b   1.000
_cell.length_c   1.000
_cell.angle_alpha   90.00
_cell.angle_beta   90.00
_cell.angle_gamma   90.00
#
_symmetry.space_group_name_H-M   'P 1'
#
loop_
_entity.id
_entity.type
_entity.pdbx_description
1 polymer ?
#
loop_
_entity_poly.entity_id
_entity_poly.type
_entity_poly.pdbx_seq_one_letter_code
_entity_poly.pdbx_strand_id
1 'polypeptide(L)' 'MLNDLLEEMLFCEFMLVCESYDCRAFFEFEEVANDPMEQWAKRAAVAAREGGWTIGRTGLVKCAKCAARVD' A
#
# COMPACT_ATOMS: atom_id res chain seq x y z
N MET A 1 -6.20 -6.96 17.63
CA MET A 1 -6.30 -7.09 16.16
C MET A 1 -4.88 -7.05 15.64
N LEU A 2 -4.54 -7.81 14.59
CA LEU A 2 -3.23 -7.63 13.96
C LEU A 2 -3.28 -6.30 13.21
N ASN A 3 -2.37 -5.37 13.50
CA ASN A 3 -2.35 -4.07 12.84
C ASN A 3 -2.18 -4.27 11.33
N ASP A 4 -3.00 -3.57 10.55
CA ASP A 4 -2.93 -3.62 9.10
C ASP A 4 -1.84 -2.64 8.64
N LEU A 5 -0.64 -3.17 8.38
CA LEU A 5 0.51 -2.34 8.02
C LEU A 5 0.28 -1.52 6.74
N LEU A 6 -0.58 -1.97 5.82
CA LEU A 6 -0.95 -1.16 4.65
C LEU A 6 -1.83 0.04 5.05
N GLU A 7 -2.75 -0.14 6.00
CA GLU A 7 -3.56 0.93 6.58
C GLU A 7 -2.68 1.93 7.34
N GLU A 8 -1.74 1.45 8.16
CA GLU A 8 -0.81 2.29 8.91
C GLU A 8 0.11 3.11 7.98
N MET A 9 0.65 2.50 6.92
CA MET A 9 1.46 3.20 5.93
C MET A 9 0.65 4.25 5.16
N LEU A 10 -0.57 3.93 4.71
CA LEU A 10 -1.42 4.88 4.01
C LEU A 10 -1.86 6.05 4.91
N PHE A 11 -2.12 5.80 6.20
CA PHE A 11 -2.41 6.85 7.18
C PHE A 11 -1.23 7.82 7.37
N CYS A 12 0.01 7.34 7.28
CA CYS A 12 1.21 8.16 7.49
C CYS A 12 1.76 8.82 6.22
N GLU A 13 1.72 8.12 5.09
CA GLU A 13 2.47 8.47 3.86
C GLU A 13 1.56 8.89 2.70
N PHE A 14 0.24 8.59 2.76
CA PHE A 14 -0.79 8.82 1.72
C PHE A 14 -0.55 8.16 0.34
N MET A 15 0.66 7.69 0.07
CA MET A 15 1.08 7.03 -1.17
C MET A 15 1.98 5.84 -0.80
N LEU A 16 1.87 4.73 -1.53
CA LEU A 16 2.77 3.58 -1.36
C LEU A 16 3.75 3.51 -2.53
N VAL A 17 5.04 3.28 -2.27
CA VAL A 17 6.07 3.15 -3.31
C VAL A 17 6.71 1.77 -3.25
N CYS A 18 6.79 1.08 -4.39
CA CYS A 18 7.27 -0.31 -4.42
C CYS A 18 8.74 -0.44 -4.02
N GLU A 19 9.04 -1.30 -3.04
CA GLU A 19 10.40 -1.54 -2.49
C GLU A 19 11.43 -2.11 -3.49
N SER A 20 10.96 -2.67 -4.60
CA SER A 20 11.80 -3.48 -5.47
C SER A 20 12.77 -2.63 -6.29
N TYR A 21 14.03 -3.03 -6.34
CA TYR A 21 15.06 -2.35 -7.12
C TYR A 21 14.63 -2.15 -8.58
N ASP A 22 14.86 -0.93 -9.10
CA ASP A 22 14.43 -0.44 -10.41
C ASP A 22 12.90 -0.47 -10.68
N CYS A 23 12.08 -0.65 -9.65
CA CYS A 23 10.63 -0.43 -9.74
C CYS A 23 10.28 1.01 -9.36
N ARG A 24 9.51 1.70 -10.21
CA ARG A 24 8.96 3.04 -9.95
C ARG A 24 7.43 3.04 -9.83
N ALA A 25 6.84 1.88 -9.58
CA ALA A 25 5.40 1.79 -9.33
C ALA A 25 5.09 2.44 -7.98
N PHE A 26 4.07 3.30 -7.97
CA PHE A 26 3.43 3.83 -6.78
C PHE A 26 1.93 3.52 -6.81
N PHE A 27 1.31 3.47 -5.63
CA PHE A 27 -0.14 3.41 -5.47
C PHE A 27 -0.65 4.79 -5.11
N GLU A 28 -1.62 5.27 -5.88
CA GLU A 28 -2.41 6.46 -5.62
C GLU A 28 -3.87 6.02 -5.53
N PHE A 29 -4.59 6.46 -4.50
CA PHE A 29 -6.01 6.17 -4.33
C PHE A 29 -6.83 7.28 -4.97
N GLU A 30 -7.89 6.93 -5.71
CA GLU A 30 -8.72 7.88 -6.46
C GLU A 30 -9.41 8.92 -5.55
N GLU A 31 -9.72 8.53 -4.31
CA GLU A 31 -10.28 9.45 -3.32
C GLU A 31 -9.19 10.32 -2.70
N VAL A 32 -9.35 11.66 -2.78
CA VAL A 32 -8.48 12.62 -2.09
C VAL A 32 -8.51 12.38 -0.58
N ALA A 33 -7.32 12.30 0.04
CA ALA A 33 -7.15 12.12 1.47
C ALA A 33 -7.95 13.17 2.27
N ASN A 34 -8.79 12.70 3.20
CA ASN A 34 -9.73 13.52 3.95
C ASN A 34 -9.94 13.01 5.38
N ASP A 35 -10.45 13.90 6.24
CA ASP A 35 -10.85 13.55 7.60
C ASP A 35 -12.21 12.84 7.61
N PRO A 36 -12.38 11.77 8.42
CA PRO A 36 -11.39 11.18 9.32
C PRO A 36 -10.40 10.25 8.61
N MET A 37 -9.10 10.53 8.79
CA MET A 37 -8.03 9.89 8.03
C MET A 37 -7.96 8.37 8.22
N GLU A 38 -8.35 7.85 9.39
CA GLU A 38 -8.42 6.41 9.66
C GLU A 38 -9.44 5.70 8.75
N GLN A 39 -10.53 6.38 8.36
CA GLN A 39 -11.51 5.80 7.44
C GLN A 39 -11.05 5.88 5.99
N TRP A 40 -10.36 6.96 5.60
CA TRP A 40 -9.75 7.07 4.29
C TRP A 40 -8.65 6.01 4.09
N ALA A 41 -7.73 5.88 5.04
CA ALA A 41 -6.63 4.91 5.01
C ALA A 41 -7.14 3.46 4.90
N LYS A 42 -8.25 3.13 5.58
CA LYS A 42 -8.95 1.83 5.44
C LYS A 42 -9.43 1.56 4.02
N ARG A 43 -10.09 2.53 3.37
CA ARG A 43 -10.57 2.38 1.99
C ARG A 43 -9.40 2.26 1.02
N ALA A 44 -8.39 3.10 1.18
CA ALA A 44 -7.16 3.05 0.39
C ALA A 44 -6.43 1.71 0.54
N ALA A 45 -6.35 1.14 1.75
CA ALA A 45 -5.69 -0.15 2.00
C ALA A 45 -6.45 -1.34 1.42
N VAL A 46 -7.78 -1.31 1.38
CA VAL A 46 -8.60 -2.29 0.65
C VAL A 46 -8.32 -2.19 -0.85
N ALA A 47 -8.40 -1.00 -1.44
CA ALA A 47 -8.13 -0.78 -2.86
C ALA A 47 -6.69 -1.17 -3.26
N ALA A 48 -5.70 -0.90 -2.40
CA ALA A 48 -4.32 -1.34 -2.61
C ALA A 48 -4.22 -2.88 -2.70
N ARG A 49 -4.85 -3.61 -1.78
CA ARG A 49 -4.90 -5.10 -1.81
C ARG A 49 -5.59 -5.64 -3.06
N GLU A 50 -6.73 -5.05 -3.43
CA GLU A 50 -7.46 -5.43 -4.64
C GLU A 50 -6.64 -5.16 -5.91
N GLY A 51 -5.84 -4.08 -5.90
CA GLY A 51 -4.78 -3.81 -6.89
C GLY A 51 -3.53 -4.69 -6.77
N GLY A 52 -3.53 -5.70 -5.89
CA GLY A 52 -2.44 -6.67 -5.71
C GLY A 52 -1.20 -6.13 -4.98
N TRP A 53 -1.30 -5.01 -4.27
CA TRP A 53 -0.24 -4.53 -3.38
C TRP A 53 -0.18 -5.35 -2.09
N THR A 54 1.03 -5.63 -1.62
CA THR A 54 1.28 -6.47 -0.45
C THR A 54 2.51 -6.01 0.33
N ILE A 55 2.65 -6.48 1.56
CA ILE A 55 3.87 -6.30 2.37
C ILE A 55 4.93 -7.31 1.91
N GLY A 56 6.12 -6.81 1.58
CA GLY A 56 7.32 -7.59 1.27
C GLY A 56 8.05 -8.09 2.52
N ARG A 57 9.08 -8.91 2.34
CA ARG A 57 9.81 -9.56 3.46
C ARG A 57 10.57 -8.56 4.35
N THR A 58 10.75 -7.31 3.91
CA THR A 58 11.40 -6.22 4.64
C THR A 58 10.45 -5.43 5.56
N GLY A 59 9.13 -5.61 5.41
CA GLY A 59 8.11 -4.74 5.98
C GLY A 59 7.67 -3.58 5.06
N LEU A 60 8.36 -3.35 3.94
CA LEU A 60 7.96 -2.36 2.91
C LEU A 60 7.00 -2.98 1.88
N VAL A 61 6.37 -2.15 1.05
CA VAL A 61 5.34 -2.59 0.08
C VAL A 61 5.91 -3.08 -1.27
N LYS A 62 5.39 -4.18 -1.80
CA LYS A 62 5.56 -4.61 -3.20
C LYS A 62 4.27 -4.36 -3.99
N CYS A 63 4.41 -3.83 -5.21
CA CYS A 63 3.31 -3.78 -6.18
C CYS A 63 3.05 -5.18 -6.78
N ALA A 64 1.85 -5.41 -7.33
CA ALA A 64 1.44 -6.71 -7.89
C ALA A 64 2.47 -7.35 -8.82
N LYS A 65 3.07 -6.57 -9.73
CA LYS A 65 4.08 -7.05 -10.68
C LYS A 65 5.36 -7.55 -10.02
N CYS A 66 5.77 -6.96 -8.90
CA CYS A 66 6.95 -7.35 -8.15
C CYS A 66 6.65 -8.40 -7.06
N ALA A 67 5.42 -8.45 -6.56
CA ALA A 67 4.95 -9.51 -5.67
C ALA A 67 4.79 -10.86 -6.41
N ALA A 68 4.35 -10.84 -7.67
CA ALA A 68 4.23 -12.03 -8.52
C ALA A 68 5.58 -12.58 -9.01
N ARG A 69 6.68 -11.82 -8.85
CA ARG A 69 8.03 -12.35 -9.02
C ARG A 69 8.38 -13.12 -7.75
N VAL A 70 8.27 -14.44 -7.83
CA VAL A 70 8.74 -15.33 -6.76
C VAL A 70 10.26 -15.18 -6.67
N ASP A 71 10.73 -14.68 -5.53
CA ASP A 71 12.14 -14.70 -5.10
C ASP A 71 12.49 -16.07 -4.49
#